data_AF-C7Z4Q1-F1
#
_entry.id   AF-C7Z4Q1-F1
#
_cell.length_a   1.000
_cell.length_b   1.000
_cell.length_c   1.000
_cell.angle_alpha   90.00
_cell.angle_beta   90.00
_cell.angle_gamma   90.00
#
_symmetry.space_group_name_H-M   'P 1'
#
loop_
_entity.id
_entity.type
_entity.pdbx_description
1 polymer ?
#
loop_
_entity_poly.entity_id
_entity_poly.type
_entity_poly.pdbx_seq_one_letter_code
_entity_poly.pdbx_strand_id
1 'polypeptide(L)'
;SNPLLSNQKSSELQAVLHPLVLLTISDYITRHTLRQQTGPIVGALLGQQNGREITIEHAFEAHTMEAPNTQGGYLLHAEKFGARLEQMITVHKDRQLDFVGWYTLLPSSGPTPTILPIHNQILEGWNESAVLLGFHPEQVLDHSVGGKLPLTIYESNYEVDDPRADNNDGEDRKMDDGEPTLKLKFRELPYSVETDETEMISMNYVAASGGNAAVAAPKEEKPSLSVESNGKGKRRLVESQDEERKPEDDAAALTPEEDEMIAALTAKANAIKMLQSRINLLTTYLERLPPSYVNGDATDSGSMDADYTTPSTTVLRQIQALVSRLDLVIPSDEASFEREMLHEANDVNLVGLLNGIMQSVNQARDVGKKFNVVEMSKATSRRGGN
;
A
#
# COMPACT_ATOMS: atom_id res chain seq x y z
N SER A 1 -18.56 17.15 16.63
CA SER A 1 -19.12 16.31 15.55
C SER A 1 -18.97 17.06 14.24
N ASN A 2 -18.43 16.43 13.20
CA ASN A 2 -18.24 17.08 11.89
C ASN A 2 -19.57 17.08 11.12
N PRO A 3 -20.14 18.25 10.74
CA PRO A 3 -21.46 18.35 10.11
C PRO A 3 -21.51 17.74 8.70
N LEU A 4 -20.35 17.47 8.09
CA LEU A 4 -20.26 16.88 6.77
C LEU A 4 -20.18 15.35 6.82
N LEU A 5 -20.10 14.73 8.00
CA LEU A 5 -20.10 13.28 8.13
C LEU A 5 -21.52 12.73 8.29
N SER A 6 -21.83 11.68 7.54
CA SER A 6 -23.06 10.91 7.70
C SER A 6 -22.96 9.93 8.87
N ASN A 7 -24.05 9.81 9.63
CA ASN A 7 -24.22 8.78 10.66
C ASN A 7 -25.01 7.55 10.13
N GLN A 8 -25.36 7.53 8.84
CA GLN A 8 -26.08 6.40 8.25
C GLN A 8 -25.15 5.18 8.11
N LYS A 9 -25.74 3.97 8.13
CA LYS A 9 -24.99 2.71 7.95
C LYS A 9 -24.16 2.76 6.67
N SER A 10 -22.94 2.22 6.72
CA SER A 10 -22.03 2.09 5.56
C SER A 10 -22.74 1.41 4.38
N SER A 11 -22.47 1.85 3.15
CA SER A 11 -22.82 1.06 1.97
C SER A 11 -22.04 -0.25 2.03
N GLU A 12 -22.53 -1.25 1.31
CA GLU A 12 -21.76 -2.46 1.01
C GLU A 12 -20.66 -2.18 -0.04
N LEU A 13 -20.28 -0.92 -0.23
CA LEU A 13 -19.23 -0.50 -1.16
C LEU A 13 -17.88 -0.67 -0.49
N GLN A 14 -16.92 -1.24 -1.22
CA GLN A 14 -15.55 -1.42 -0.76
C GLN A 14 -14.59 -0.77 -1.74
N ALA A 15 -13.59 -0.08 -1.21
CA ALA A 15 -12.50 0.47 -2.01
C ALA A 15 -11.27 -0.44 -1.94
N VAL A 16 -10.61 -0.65 -3.06
CA VAL A 16 -9.36 -1.40 -3.15
C VAL A 16 -8.29 -0.48 -3.69
N LEU A 17 -7.22 -0.31 -2.92
CA LEU A 17 -6.13 0.62 -3.23
C LEU A 17 -4.88 -0.15 -3.65
N HIS A 18 -4.31 0.24 -4.79
CA HIS A 18 -2.96 -0.19 -5.14
C HIS A 18 -1.90 0.65 -4.40
N PRO A 19 -0.78 0.05 -3.96
CA PRO A 19 0.28 0.75 -3.24
C PRO A 19 0.92 1.87 -4.07
N LEU A 20 0.95 1.74 -5.40
CA LEU A 20 1.46 2.76 -6.32
C LEU A 20 0.76 4.11 -6.15
N VAL A 21 -0.54 4.10 -5.85
CA VAL A 21 -1.34 5.31 -5.64
C VAL A 21 -0.85 6.06 -4.41
N LEU A 22 -0.58 5.35 -3.33
CA LEU A 22 -0.06 5.94 -2.08
C LEU A 22 1.31 6.57 -2.29
N LEU A 23 2.20 5.89 -3.02
CA LEU A 23 3.52 6.43 -3.38
C LEU A 23 3.40 7.69 -4.24
N THR A 24 2.48 7.68 -5.21
CA THR A 24 2.26 8.83 -6.10
C THR A 24 1.71 10.03 -5.34
N ILE A 25 0.75 9.82 -4.43
CA ILE A 25 0.20 10.87 -3.58
C ILE A 25 1.30 11.44 -2.66
N SER A 26 2.11 10.57 -2.04
CA SER A 26 3.22 10.98 -1.18
C SER A 26 4.30 11.76 -1.94
N ASP A 27 4.67 11.31 -3.13
CA ASP A 27 5.58 12.03 -4.03
C ASP A 27 5.03 13.42 -4.40
N TYR A 28 3.74 13.50 -4.74
CA TYR A 28 3.13 14.78 -5.06
C TYR A 28 3.12 15.74 -3.86
N ILE A 29 2.76 15.25 -2.67
CA ILE A 29 2.78 16.05 -1.43
C ILE A 29 4.17 16.59 -1.15
N THR A 30 5.19 15.75 -1.24
CA THR A 30 6.58 16.15 -0.98
C THR A 30 7.09 17.12 -2.05
N ARG A 31 6.83 16.90 -3.34
CA ARG A 31 7.18 17.84 -4.42
C ARG A 31 6.49 19.19 -4.27
N HIS A 32 5.20 19.19 -3.97
CA HIS A 32 4.41 20.42 -3.79
C HIS A 32 4.95 21.25 -2.61
N THR A 33 5.27 20.58 -1.50
CA THR A 33 5.82 21.21 -0.29
C THR A 33 7.23 21.75 -0.52
N LEU A 34 8.13 20.96 -1.11
CA LEU A 34 9.52 21.36 -1.38
C LEU A 34 9.63 22.50 -2.40
N ARG A 35 8.72 22.53 -3.39
CA ARG A 35 8.66 23.58 -4.40
C ARG A 35 7.92 24.84 -3.94
N GLN A 36 7.35 24.82 -2.73
CA GLN A 36 6.55 25.93 -2.17
C GLN A 36 5.44 26.38 -3.14
N GLN A 37 4.79 25.41 -3.77
CA GLN A 37 3.69 25.69 -4.69
C GLN A 37 2.49 26.24 -3.92
N THR A 38 1.78 27.18 -4.54
CA THR A 38 0.62 27.86 -3.96
C THR A 38 -0.67 27.11 -4.31
N GLY A 39 -1.53 26.92 -3.31
CA GLY A 39 -2.84 26.28 -3.47
C GLY A 39 -2.97 24.92 -2.77
N PRO A 40 -4.18 24.35 -2.75
CA PRO A 40 -4.43 23.06 -2.15
C PRO A 40 -3.91 21.93 -3.03
N ILE A 41 -3.44 20.87 -2.38
CA ILE A 41 -2.99 19.65 -3.05
C ILE A 41 -4.24 18.87 -3.47
N VAL A 42 -4.43 18.75 -4.78
CA VAL A 42 -5.58 18.09 -5.39
C VAL A 42 -5.07 17.17 -6.50
N GLY A 43 -5.60 15.96 -6.57
CA GLY A 43 -5.35 15.08 -7.69
C GLY A 43 -6.49 14.12 -7.95
N ALA A 44 -6.44 13.47 -9.10
CA ALA A 44 -7.43 12.51 -9.56
C ALA A 44 -6.99 11.08 -9.28
N LEU A 45 -7.98 10.21 -9.15
CA LEU A 45 -7.85 8.78 -8.98
C LEU A 45 -8.49 8.09 -10.19
N LEU A 46 -7.75 7.16 -10.77
CA LEU A 46 -8.17 6.29 -11.85
C LEU A 46 -8.24 4.86 -11.38
N GLY A 47 -9.21 4.14 -11.91
CA GLY A 47 -9.54 2.82 -11.41
C GLY A 47 -10.63 2.14 -12.20
N GLN A 48 -11.13 1.04 -11.68
CA GLN A 48 -12.27 0.33 -12.24
C GLN A 48 -13.37 0.26 -11.20
N GLN A 49 -14.61 0.29 -11.67
CA GLN A 49 -15.78 0.05 -10.83
C GLN A 49 -16.41 -1.29 -11.21
N ASN A 50 -16.17 -2.29 -10.37
CA ASN A 50 -16.69 -3.64 -10.51
C ASN A 50 -17.89 -3.82 -9.57
N GLY A 51 -19.04 -3.29 -9.98
CA GLY A 51 -20.27 -3.36 -9.20
C GLY A 51 -20.17 -2.53 -7.91
N ARG A 52 -19.91 -3.20 -6.78
CA ARG A 52 -19.78 -2.56 -5.45
C ARG A 52 -18.33 -2.42 -4.98
N GLU A 53 -17.38 -2.85 -5.81
CA GLU A 53 -15.97 -2.72 -5.54
C GLU A 53 -15.38 -1.66 -6.46
N ILE A 54 -14.66 -0.70 -5.87
CA ILE A 54 -13.94 0.34 -6.62
C ILE A 54 -12.46 0.06 -6.45
N THR A 55 -11.80 -0.38 -7.50
CA THR A 55 -10.34 -0.50 -7.53
C THR A 55 -9.75 0.86 -7.89
N ILE A 56 -8.70 1.26 -7.20
CA ILE A 56 -7.98 2.52 -7.40
C ILE A 56 -6.54 2.15 -7.73
N GLU A 57 -6.23 2.19 -9.02
CA GLU A 57 -4.97 1.68 -9.59
C GLU A 57 -3.95 2.79 -9.84
N HIS A 58 -4.41 3.97 -10.25
CA HIS A 58 -3.52 5.06 -10.61
C HIS A 58 -4.01 6.40 -10.07
N ALA A 59 -3.08 7.34 -9.88
CA ALA A 59 -3.36 8.67 -9.40
C ALA A 59 -2.50 9.68 -10.14
N PHE A 60 -3.01 10.90 -10.32
CA PHE A 60 -2.25 11.97 -10.95
C PHE A 60 -2.60 13.34 -10.37
N GLU A 61 -1.64 14.26 -10.44
CA GLU A 61 -1.79 15.63 -9.95
C GLU A 61 -2.77 16.44 -10.81
N ALA A 62 -3.66 17.18 -10.16
CA ALA A 62 -4.62 18.06 -10.81
C ALA A 62 -4.23 19.52 -10.60
N HIS A 63 -4.42 20.35 -11.63
CA HIS A 63 -4.11 21.77 -11.55
C HIS A 63 -5.30 22.54 -10.97
N THR A 64 -5.05 23.31 -9.92
CA THR A 64 -6.02 24.22 -9.33
C THR A 64 -5.85 25.64 -9.85
N MET A 65 -6.93 26.41 -9.84
CA MET A 65 -6.99 27.82 -10.20
C MET A 65 -7.55 28.62 -9.02
N GLU A 66 -7.01 29.82 -8.78
CA GLU A 66 -7.54 30.72 -7.75
C GLU A 66 -8.95 31.19 -8.11
N ALA A 67 -9.85 31.03 -7.15
CA ALA A 67 -11.27 31.39 -7.24
C ALA A 67 -11.67 32.12 -5.94
N PRO A 68 -11.39 33.44 -5.83
CA PRO A 68 -11.56 34.19 -4.59
C PRO A 68 -13.02 34.30 -4.13
N ASN A 69 -13.98 34.07 -5.02
CA ASN A 69 -15.42 34.13 -4.72
C ASN A 69 -15.99 32.80 -4.18
N THR A 70 -15.15 31.77 -4.07
CA THR A 70 -15.57 30.40 -3.73
C THR A 70 -15.04 30.02 -2.34
N GLN A 71 -15.82 29.27 -1.55
CA GLN A 71 -15.34 28.74 -0.28
C GLN A 71 -14.09 27.88 -0.49
N GLY A 72 -13.01 28.16 0.24
CA GLY A 72 -11.72 27.50 0.04
C GLY A 72 -10.81 28.16 -1.00
N GLY A 73 -11.27 29.14 -1.77
CA GLY A 73 -10.44 30.04 -2.59
C GLY A 73 -9.85 29.43 -3.87
N TYR A 74 -10.13 28.17 -4.18
CA TYR A 74 -9.57 27.45 -5.33
C TYR A 74 -10.62 26.55 -6.00
N LEU A 75 -10.48 26.36 -7.32
CA LEU A 75 -11.28 25.45 -8.14
C LEU A 75 -10.37 24.61 -9.05
N LEU A 76 -10.90 23.52 -9.62
CA LEU A 76 -10.16 22.74 -10.62
C LEU A 76 -10.12 23.47 -11.95
N HIS A 77 -8.95 23.46 -12.60
CA HIS A 77 -8.82 23.96 -13.96
C HIS A 77 -9.40 22.95 -14.97
N ALA A 78 -10.69 23.04 -15.26
CA ALA A 78 -11.44 22.04 -16.02
C ALA A 78 -10.80 21.62 -17.36
N GLU A 79 -10.30 22.57 -18.16
CA GLU A 79 -9.68 22.26 -19.46
C GLU A 79 -8.38 21.44 -19.34
N LYS A 80 -7.44 21.88 -18.48
CA LYS A 80 -6.20 21.16 -18.21
C LYS A 80 -6.47 19.79 -17.57
N PHE A 81 -7.45 19.74 -16.67
CA PHE A 81 -7.86 18.50 -16.03
C PHE A 81 -8.43 17.51 -17.03
N GLY A 82 -9.40 17.93 -17.87
CA GLY A 82 -9.98 17.10 -18.92
C GLY A 82 -8.95 16.59 -19.92
N ALA A 83 -8.06 17.47 -20.40
CA ALA A 83 -6.98 17.09 -21.30
C ALA A 83 -6.02 16.07 -20.66
N ARG A 84 -5.70 16.22 -19.37
CA ARG A 84 -4.84 15.27 -18.64
C ARG A 84 -5.55 13.95 -18.38
N LEU A 85 -6.83 13.99 -18.08
CA LEU A 85 -7.67 12.81 -17.88
C LEU A 85 -7.72 11.98 -19.17
N GLU A 86 -8.01 12.60 -20.31
CA GLU A 86 -8.03 11.93 -21.62
C GLU A 86 -6.68 11.29 -21.98
N GLN A 87 -5.57 11.97 -21.69
CA GLN A 87 -4.22 11.42 -21.87
C GLN A 87 -4.04 10.16 -21.03
N MET A 88 -4.45 10.21 -19.76
CA MET A 88 -4.21 9.10 -18.83
C MET A 88 -5.09 7.89 -19.16
N ILE A 89 -6.38 8.11 -19.48
CA ILE A 89 -7.26 7.08 -20.02
C ILE A 89 -6.67 6.47 -21.30
N THR A 90 -6.04 7.30 -22.15
CA THR A 90 -5.45 6.82 -23.41
C THR A 90 -4.24 5.91 -23.20
N VAL A 91 -3.41 6.17 -22.20
CA VAL A 91 -2.25 5.35 -21.86
C VAL A 91 -2.68 4.01 -21.25
N HIS A 92 -3.78 4.00 -20.50
CA HIS A 92 -4.30 2.81 -19.80
C HIS A 92 -5.51 2.16 -20.48
N LYS A 93 -5.61 2.26 -21.81
CA LYS A 93 -6.73 1.70 -22.60
C LYS A 93 -6.87 0.19 -22.47
N ASP A 94 -5.76 -0.50 -22.30
CA ASP A 94 -5.69 -1.95 -22.09
C ASP A 94 -6.36 -2.39 -20.79
N ARG A 95 -6.25 -1.55 -19.75
CA ARG A 95 -6.84 -1.78 -18.42
C ARG A 95 -8.22 -1.16 -18.23
N GLN A 96 -8.76 -0.45 -19.20
CA GLN A 96 -10.08 0.20 -19.11
C GLN A 96 -10.26 1.06 -17.84
N LEU A 97 -9.19 1.76 -17.42
CA LEU A 97 -9.26 2.64 -16.26
C LEU A 97 -10.10 3.87 -16.56
N ASP A 98 -11.00 4.20 -15.65
CA ASP A 98 -11.84 5.39 -15.70
C ASP A 98 -11.64 6.25 -14.44
N PHE A 99 -12.18 7.46 -14.48
CA PHE A 99 -12.15 8.39 -13.36
C PHE A 99 -13.07 7.91 -12.23
N VAL A 100 -12.48 7.45 -11.13
CA VAL A 100 -13.22 6.89 -9.99
C VAL A 100 -13.34 7.88 -8.82
N GLY A 101 -12.44 8.85 -8.71
CA GLY A 101 -12.42 9.74 -7.57
C GLY A 101 -11.29 10.75 -7.58
N TRP A 102 -11.09 11.40 -6.44
CA TRP A 102 -10.04 12.40 -6.27
C TRP A 102 -9.47 12.35 -4.86
N TYR A 103 -8.29 12.91 -4.68
CA TYR A 103 -7.61 12.94 -3.39
C TYR A 103 -7.20 14.37 -2.99
N THR A 104 -7.16 14.60 -1.69
CA THR A 104 -6.69 15.86 -1.10
C THR A 104 -6.19 15.64 0.33
N LEU A 105 -5.66 16.70 0.95
CA LEU A 105 -5.27 16.69 2.35
C LEU A 105 -6.47 17.02 3.24
N LEU A 106 -6.73 16.17 4.23
CA LEU A 106 -7.78 16.39 5.23
C LEU A 106 -7.20 16.37 6.65
N PRO A 107 -7.72 17.21 7.55
CA PRO A 107 -7.41 17.08 8.96
C PRO A 107 -7.94 15.74 9.52
N SER A 108 -7.40 15.33 10.66
CA SER A 108 -7.85 14.13 11.39
C SER A 108 -9.33 14.17 11.80
N SER A 109 -9.93 15.38 11.83
CA SER A 109 -11.36 15.61 12.11
C SER A 109 -12.30 15.37 10.91
N GLY A 110 -11.76 15.08 9.73
CA GLY A 110 -12.52 14.73 8.53
C GLY A 110 -12.69 15.87 7.51
N PRO A 111 -13.63 15.73 6.55
CA PRO A 111 -13.84 16.70 5.47
C PRO A 111 -14.22 18.10 5.97
N THR A 112 -13.70 19.14 5.32
CA THR A 112 -13.97 20.55 5.64
C THR A 112 -14.80 21.21 4.53
N PRO A 113 -15.68 22.19 4.82
CA PRO A 113 -16.48 22.85 3.77
C PRO A 113 -15.70 23.45 2.60
N THR A 114 -14.41 23.71 2.78
CA THR A 114 -13.48 24.20 1.73
C THR A 114 -13.34 23.24 0.55
N ILE A 115 -13.62 21.95 0.73
CA ILE A 115 -13.50 20.97 -0.37
C ILE A 115 -14.79 20.83 -1.20
N LEU A 116 -15.93 21.32 -0.69
CA LEU A 116 -17.24 21.15 -1.34
C LEU A 116 -17.28 21.73 -2.76
N PRO A 117 -16.72 22.92 -3.05
CA PRO A 117 -16.81 23.46 -4.39
C PRO A 117 -16.04 22.64 -5.43
N ILE A 118 -14.86 22.14 -5.06
CA ILE A 118 -14.08 21.23 -5.91
C ILE A 118 -14.83 19.90 -6.08
N HIS A 119 -15.39 19.37 -4.99
CA HIS A 119 -16.13 18.11 -5.06
C HIS A 119 -17.38 18.22 -5.95
N ASN A 120 -18.20 19.28 -5.79
CA ASN A 120 -19.38 19.50 -6.64
C ASN A 120 -18.97 19.69 -8.11
N GLN A 121 -17.88 20.41 -8.38
CA GLN A 121 -17.35 20.54 -9.73
C GLN A 121 -16.98 19.18 -10.33
N ILE A 122 -16.42 18.27 -9.53
CA ILE A 122 -16.10 16.90 -9.96
C ILE A 122 -17.36 16.08 -10.26
N LEU A 123 -18.34 16.16 -9.36
CA LEU A 123 -19.61 15.43 -9.48
C LEU A 123 -20.39 15.84 -10.73
N GLU A 124 -20.45 17.14 -11.02
CA GLU A 124 -21.15 17.68 -12.18
C GLU A 124 -20.39 17.46 -13.50
N GLY A 125 -19.05 17.51 -13.45
CA GLY A 125 -18.22 17.56 -14.65
C GLY A 125 -17.73 16.21 -15.17
N TRP A 126 -17.53 15.22 -14.29
CA TRP A 126 -16.84 13.97 -14.67
C TRP A 126 -17.45 12.70 -14.10
N ASN A 127 -17.81 12.65 -12.82
CA ASN A 127 -18.37 11.43 -12.22
C ASN A 127 -19.30 11.75 -11.05
N GLU A 128 -20.58 11.39 -11.21
CA GLU A 128 -21.69 11.63 -10.26
C GLU A 128 -21.53 10.90 -8.90
N SER A 129 -20.60 9.95 -8.77
CA SER A 129 -20.33 9.18 -7.56
C SER A 129 -18.83 9.07 -7.27
N ALA A 130 -18.08 10.14 -7.52
CA ALA A 130 -16.64 10.20 -7.29
C ALA A 130 -16.27 10.02 -5.81
N VAL A 131 -15.38 9.08 -5.51
CA VAL A 131 -14.86 8.90 -4.14
C VAL A 131 -13.85 9.98 -3.77
N LEU A 132 -13.76 10.30 -2.48
CA LEU A 132 -12.82 11.25 -1.90
C LEU A 132 -11.80 10.52 -1.03
N LEU A 133 -10.53 10.56 -1.40
CA LEU A 133 -9.43 10.07 -0.57
C LEU A 133 -8.82 11.23 0.21
N GLY A 134 -8.99 11.21 1.53
CA GLY A 134 -8.37 12.13 2.46
C GLY A 134 -7.06 11.58 3.00
N PHE A 135 -5.94 12.22 2.67
CA PHE A 135 -4.67 11.93 3.32
C PHE A 135 -4.52 12.80 4.57
N HIS A 136 -4.02 12.22 5.67
CA HIS A 136 -3.91 12.87 6.98
C HIS A 136 -2.44 13.11 7.36
N PRO A 137 -1.86 14.28 7.07
CA PRO A 137 -0.44 14.56 7.36
C PRO A 137 -0.08 14.41 8.84
N GLU A 138 -1.00 14.75 9.75
CA GLU A 138 -0.79 14.68 11.21
C GLU A 138 -0.53 13.24 11.68
N GLN A 139 -1.21 12.27 11.07
CA GLN A 139 -1.09 10.84 11.44
C GLN A 139 0.18 10.20 10.90
N VAL A 140 0.88 10.83 9.95
CA VAL A 140 2.16 10.35 9.42
C VAL A 140 3.27 10.46 10.47
N LEU A 141 3.15 11.43 11.38
CA LEU A 141 4.14 11.72 12.43
C LEU A 141 4.04 10.74 13.61
N ASP A 142 2.88 10.13 13.82
CA ASP A 142 2.68 9.11 14.85
C ASP A 142 3.15 7.74 14.33
N HIS A 143 4.45 7.49 14.40
CA HIS A 143 5.09 6.24 13.99
C HIS A 143 4.78 5.08 14.94
N SER A 144 3.52 4.63 14.98
CA SER A 144 3.15 3.39 15.66
C SER A 144 3.27 2.21 14.70
N VAL A 145 4.17 1.27 14.99
CA VAL A 145 4.32 0.02 14.24
C VAL A 145 3.00 -0.76 14.29
N GLY A 146 2.33 -0.92 13.15
CA GLY A 146 1.00 -1.55 13.05
C GLY A 146 -0.21 -0.61 13.19
N GLY A 147 0.01 0.71 13.15
CA GLY A 147 -1.05 1.73 13.10
C GLY A 147 -1.89 1.70 11.81
N LYS A 148 -3.07 2.35 11.84
CA LYS A 148 -3.92 2.57 10.65
C LYS A 148 -3.12 3.41 9.65
N LEU A 149 -3.22 3.12 8.35
CA LEU A 149 -2.63 3.99 7.33
C LEU A 149 -3.24 5.40 7.48
N PRO A 150 -2.46 6.48 7.25
CA PRO A 150 -2.88 7.86 7.46
C PRO A 150 -3.80 8.35 6.33
N LEU A 151 -4.83 7.58 6.01
CA LEU A 151 -5.77 7.83 4.94
C LEU A 151 -7.17 7.37 5.32
N THR A 152 -8.16 8.11 4.80
CA THR A 152 -9.56 7.77 4.93
C THR A 152 -10.23 8.00 3.58
N ILE A 153 -11.03 7.04 3.12
CA ILE A 153 -11.81 7.17 1.89
C ILE A 153 -13.26 7.49 2.27
N TYR A 154 -13.85 8.43 1.56
CA TYR A 154 -15.24 8.81 1.72
C TYR A 154 -15.99 8.64 0.41
N GLU A 155 -17.23 8.16 0.48
CA GLU A 155 -18.22 8.38 -0.59
C GLU A 155 -19.08 9.58 -0.24
N SER A 156 -19.67 10.20 -1.26
CA SER A 156 -20.65 11.26 -1.09
C SER A 156 -22.07 10.72 -1.29
N ASN A 157 -22.98 11.19 -0.43
CA ASN A 157 -24.41 10.94 -0.57
C ASN A 157 -25.19 12.23 -0.28
N TYR A 158 -26.27 12.43 -1.01
CA TYR A 158 -27.21 13.52 -0.75
C TYR A 158 -28.21 13.05 0.30
N GLU A 159 -28.11 13.62 1.49
CA GLU A 159 -29.08 13.36 2.55
C GLU A 159 -30.09 14.50 2.64
N VAL A 160 -31.34 14.14 2.92
CA VAL A 160 -32.35 15.12 3.31
C VAL A 160 -31.93 15.71 4.64
N ASP A 161 -31.67 17.01 4.64
CA ASP A 161 -31.52 17.78 5.87
C ASP A 161 -32.90 17.90 6.49
N ASP A 162 -33.27 16.95 7.35
CA ASP A 162 -34.49 17.06 8.13
C ASP A 162 -34.15 17.81 9.43
N PRO A 163 -34.46 19.11 9.56
CA PRO A 163 -34.25 19.86 10.81
C PRO A 163 -35.09 19.31 11.98
N ARG A 164 -35.90 18.27 11.75
CA ARG A 164 -36.76 17.59 12.72
C ARG A 164 -36.04 16.56 13.61
N ALA A 165 -34.79 16.17 13.29
CA ALA A 165 -34.10 15.13 14.06
C ALA A 165 -33.28 15.65 15.25
N ASP A 166 -32.94 16.94 15.30
CA ASP A 166 -32.13 17.53 16.38
C ASP A 166 -32.96 18.13 17.53
N ASN A 167 -34.29 18.21 17.40
CA ASN A 167 -35.18 18.68 18.47
C ASN A 167 -36.12 17.56 18.90
N ASN A 168 -35.79 16.90 20.01
CA ASN A 168 -36.62 15.92 20.69
C ASN A 168 -37.78 16.58 21.47
N ASP A 169 -38.40 17.62 20.90
CA ASP A 169 -39.55 18.31 21.48
C ASP A 169 -40.75 18.11 20.56
N GLY A 170 -41.70 17.29 21.02
CA GLY A 170 -42.93 16.93 20.33
C GLY A 170 -43.92 18.09 20.20
N GLU A 171 -43.57 19.10 19.42
CA GLU A 171 -44.51 20.13 18.96
C GLU A 171 -44.84 19.93 17.47
N ASP A 172 -46.09 19.57 17.22
CA ASP A 172 -46.73 19.61 15.90
C ASP A 172 -46.62 21.03 15.32
N ARG A 173 -45.68 21.23 14.39
CA ARG A 173 -45.57 22.47 13.60
C ARG A 173 -45.95 22.20 12.15
N LYS A 174 -46.74 23.13 11.60
CA LYS A 174 -47.40 23.07 10.29
C LYS A 174 -46.44 22.67 9.16
N MET A 175 -46.94 21.80 8.27
CA MET A 175 -46.27 21.40 7.04
C MET A 175 -46.02 22.64 6.16
N ASP A 176 -44.76 22.96 5.92
CA ASP A 176 -44.32 23.91 4.90
C ASP A 176 -43.92 23.10 3.66
N ASP A 177 -44.48 23.43 2.49
CA ASP A 177 -44.26 22.80 1.18
C ASP A 177 -42.91 23.21 0.57
N GLY A 178 -41.87 23.34 1.39
CA GLY A 178 -40.50 23.59 0.93
C GLY A 178 -39.89 22.28 0.44
N GLU A 179 -39.38 22.26 -0.79
CA GLU A 179 -38.57 21.14 -1.29
C GLU A 179 -37.46 20.81 -0.28
N PRO A 180 -37.27 19.52 0.08
CA PRO A 180 -36.24 19.15 1.05
C PRO A 180 -34.87 19.60 0.55
N THR A 181 -34.18 20.44 1.33
CA THR A 181 -32.81 20.86 0.98
C THR A 181 -31.86 19.68 1.16
N LEU A 182 -31.49 19.05 0.05
CA LEU A 182 -30.51 17.97 0.04
C LEU A 182 -29.13 18.55 0.38
N LYS A 183 -28.52 18.06 1.46
CA LYS A 183 -27.14 18.39 1.84
C LYS A 183 -26.24 17.21 1.49
N LEU A 184 -25.13 17.52 0.84
CA LEU A 184 -24.07 16.56 0.60
C LEU A 184 -23.41 16.18 1.93
N LYS A 185 -23.38 14.88 2.24
CA LYS A 185 -22.62 14.33 3.35
C LYS A 185 -21.67 13.25 2.86
N PHE A 186 -20.56 13.11 3.58
CA PHE A 186 -19.53 12.13 3.35
C PHE A 186 -19.70 10.94 4.30
N ARG A 187 -19.53 9.73 3.79
CA ARG A 187 -19.55 8.49 4.57
C ARG A 187 -18.23 7.76 4.40
N GLU A 188 -17.63 7.33 5.51
CA GLU A 188 -16.35 6.59 5.48
C GLU A 188 -16.57 5.21 4.83
N LEU A 189 -15.71 4.89 3.87
CA LEU A 189 -15.69 3.62 3.17
C LEU A 189 -14.57 2.72 3.72
N PRO A 190 -14.86 1.42 3.96
CA PRO A 190 -13.82 0.46 4.23
C PRO A 190 -12.94 0.28 2.99
N TYR A 191 -11.63 0.19 3.19
CA TYR A 191 -10.68 -0.07 2.12
C TYR A 191 -9.73 -1.21 2.45
N SER A 192 -9.28 -1.90 1.40
CA SER A 192 -8.19 -2.87 1.45
C SER A 192 -7.07 -2.42 0.52
N VAL A 193 -5.82 -2.79 0.84
CA VAL A 193 -4.69 -2.58 -0.06
C VAL A 193 -4.49 -3.88 -0.83
N GLU A 194 -4.70 -3.84 -2.14
CA GLU A 194 -4.38 -4.96 -3.02
C GLU A 194 -3.00 -4.72 -3.61
N THR A 195 -2.18 -5.76 -3.58
CA THR A 195 -0.83 -5.74 -4.15
C THR A 195 -0.75 -6.89 -5.13
N ASP A 196 -0.48 -6.58 -6.40
CA ASP A 196 -0.06 -7.61 -7.36
C ASP A 196 1.25 -8.28 -6.89
N GLU A 197 1.57 -9.47 -7.38
CA GLU A 197 2.81 -10.18 -7.03
C GLU A 197 4.04 -9.30 -7.29
N THR A 198 4.06 -8.62 -8.44
CA THR A 198 5.13 -7.71 -8.82
C THR A 198 5.21 -6.51 -7.86
N GLU A 199 4.07 -5.95 -7.49
CA GLU A 199 4.00 -4.83 -6.55
C GLU A 199 4.42 -5.26 -5.14
N MET A 200 4.00 -6.43 -4.69
CA MET A 200 4.34 -6.99 -3.39
C MET A 200 5.85 -7.18 -3.25
N ILE A 201 6.50 -7.79 -4.26
CA ILE A 201 7.96 -7.97 -4.29
C ILE A 201 8.65 -6.60 -4.26
N SER A 202 8.18 -5.66 -5.09
CA SER A 202 8.74 -4.30 -5.17
C SER A 202 8.59 -3.55 -3.84
N MET A 203 7.42 -3.63 -3.19
CA MET A 203 7.18 -2.97 -1.91
C MET A 203 8.01 -3.59 -0.80
N ASN A 204 8.17 -4.91 -0.78
CA ASN A 204 9.04 -5.58 0.18
C ASN A 204 10.50 -5.13 -0.01
N TYR A 205 10.96 -5.01 -1.25
CA TYR A 205 12.31 -4.48 -1.54
C TYR A 205 12.48 -3.03 -1.06
N VAL A 206 11.53 -2.15 -1.36
CA VAL A 206 11.57 -0.73 -0.93
C VAL A 206 11.49 -0.62 0.60
N ALA A 207 10.62 -1.37 1.25
CA ALA A 207 10.48 -1.38 2.70
C ALA A 207 11.72 -1.94 3.41
N ALA A 208 12.28 -3.04 2.91
CA ALA A 208 13.50 -3.63 3.44
C ALA A 208 14.72 -2.72 3.25
N SER A 209 14.81 -2.04 2.09
CA SER A 209 15.87 -1.06 1.82
C SER A 209 15.73 0.20 2.68
N GLY A 210 14.49 0.67 2.92
CA GLY A 210 14.21 1.87 3.73
C GLY A 210 14.50 1.70 5.22
N GLY A 211 14.31 0.49 5.79
CA GLY A 211 14.57 0.21 7.20
C GLY A 211 16.06 0.14 7.60
N ASN A 212 16.94 -0.18 6.64
CA ASN A 212 18.39 -0.35 6.87
C ASN A 212 19.26 0.79 6.30
N ALA A 213 18.65 1.81 5.67
CA ALA A 213 19.38 2.96 5.13
C ALA A 213 20.04 3.86 6.19
N ALA A 214 19.79 3.62 7.49
CA ALA A 214 20.55 4.27 8.56
C ALA A 214 21.92 3.63 8.86
N VAL A 215 22.29 2.52 8.20
CA VAL A 215 23.60 1.85 8.39
C VAL A 215 24.30 1.46 7.09
N ALA A 216 23.69 1.69 5.92
CA ALA A 216 24.39 1.50 4.66
C ALA A 216 25.21 2.75 4.31
N ALA A 217 26.51 2.71 4.60
CA ALA A 217 27.50 3.60 4.01
C ALA A 217 27.29 3.69 2.48
N PRO A 218 27.55 4.86 1.86
CA PRO A 218 27.35 5.02 0.42
C PRO A 218 28.16 3.96 -0.32
N LYS A 219 27.46 3.11 -1.10
CA LYS A 219 28.10 2.30 -2.13
C LYS A 219 28.86 3.26 -3.04
N GLU A 220 30.18 3.17 -2.98
CA GLU A 220 31.10 3.97 -3.78
C GLU A 220 30.67 3.96 -5.25
N GLU A 221 30.48 5.16 -5.79
CA GLU A 221 30.39 5.38 -7.21
C GLU A 221 31.61 4.75 -7.88
N LYS A 222 31.38 3.96 -8.93
CA LYS A 222 32.43 3.48 -9.82
C LYS A 222 33.33 4.68 -10.18
N PRO A 223 34.66 4.58 -10.05
CA PRO A 223 35.53 5.71 -10.34
C PRO A 223 35.31 6.16 -11.79
N SER A 224 34.89 7.42 -11.95
CA SER A 224 34.80 8.09 -13.23
C SER A 224 36.18 8.08 -13.89
N LEU A 225 36.32 7.36 -15.00
CA LEU A 225 37.50 7.39 -15.86
C LEU A 225 37.62 8.78 -16.48
N SER A 226 38.36 9.69 -15.85
CA SER A 226 38.72 10.98 -16.42
C SER A 226 39.86 10.82 -17.42
N VAL A 227 39.61 11.15 -18.69
CA VAL A 227 40.63 11.21 -19.74
C VAL A 227 41.02 12.67 -19.95
N GLU A 228 42.13 13.11 -19.37
CA GLU A 228 42.73 14.40 -19.74
C GLU A 228 43.59 14.24 -21.00
N SER A 229 43.33 15.11 -21.98
CA SER A 229 44.09 15.21 -23.22
C SER A 229 45.23 16.21 -23.02
N ASN A 230 46.47 15.72 -22.97
CA ASN A 230 47.64 16.57 -23.23
C ASN A 230 48.24 16.21 -24.59
N GLY A 231 48.54 17.25 -25.38
CA GLY A 231 48.83 17.17 -26.81
C GLY A 231 50.00 16.24 -27.17
N LYS A 232 49.90 15.65 -28.37
CA LYS A 232 50.86 14.75 -29.05
C LYS A 232 50.92 13.31 -28.54
N GLY A 233 49.91 12.54 -28.95
CA GLY A 233 50.08 11.20 -29.53
C GLY A 233 51.01 10.21 -28.83
N LYS A 234 50.59 9.69 -27.67
CA LYS A 234 50.88 8.35 -27.12
C LYS A 234 50.11 8.18 -25.80
N ARG A 235 49.02 7.39 -25.78
CA ARG A 235 48.28 7.05 -24.56
C ARG A 235 48.89 5.80 -23.92
N ARG A 236 49.27 5.90 -22.65
CA ARG A 236 49.74 4.79 -21.80
C ARG A 236 48.86 4.79 -20.55
N LEU A 237 48.18 3.68 -20.29
CA LEU A 237 47.37 3.45 -19.09
C LEU A 237 48.34 3.27 -17.91
N VAL A 238 48.21 4.08 -16.87
CA VAL A 238 48.98 3.93 -15.63
C VAL A 238 47.97 3.80 -14.50
N GLU A 239 47.94 2.61 -13.91
CA GLU A 239 47.12 2.25 -12.75
C GLU A 239 47.86 2.74 -11.51
N SER A 240 47.23 3.58 -10.69
CA SER A 240 47.78 4.04 -9.42
C SER A 240 47.63 2.93 -8.38
N GLN A 241 48.77 2.40 -7.92
CA GLN A 241 48.86 1.53 -6.76
C GLN A 241 48.75 2.38 -5.49
N ASP A 242 47.67 2.22 -4.74
CA ASP A 242 47.65 2.49 -3.30
C ASP A 242 47.01 1.28 -2.61
N GLU A 243 47.86 0.46 -1.99
CA GLU A 243 47.43 -0.62 -1.09
C GLU A 243 47.15 -0.03 0.30
N GLU A 244 45.88 0.18 0.62
CA GLU A 244 45.40 0.22 2.01
C GLU A 244 44.62 -1.07 2.31
N ARG A 245 45.25 -1.95 3.09
CA ARG A 245 44.65 -3.18 3.62
C ARG A 245 43.49 -2.83 4.56
N LYS A 246 42.26 -3.08 4.13
CA LYS A 246 41.07 -3.16 4.99
C LYS A 246 40.85 -4.62 5.43
N PRO A 247 40.37 -4.85 6.67
CA PRO A 247 40.17 -6.20 7.19
C PRO A 247 39.11 -6.93 6.36
N GLU A 248 39.43 -8.17 6.01
CA GLU A 248 38.52 -9.12 5.36
C GLU A 248 37.34 -9.40 6.31
N ASP A 249 36.21 -8.72 6.08
CA ASP A 249 34.92 -9.24 6.52
C ASP A 249 34.60 -10.44 5.63
N ASP A 250 34.99 -11.62 6.10
CA ASP A 250 34.76 -12.94 5.52
C ASP A 250 33.28 -13.35 5.66
N ALA A 251 32.36 -12.42 5.39
CA ALA A 251 30.96 -12.72 5.15
C ALA A 251 30.88 -13.11 3.67
N ALA A 252 30.88 -14.42 3.41
CA ALA A 252 30.62 -14.98 2.09
C ALA A 252 29.48 -14.19 1.43
N ALA A 253 29.80 -13.45 0.36
CA ALA A 253 28.81 -12.66 -0.35
C ALA A 253 27.69 -13.60 -0.79
N LEU A 254 26.50 -13.44 -0.21
CA LEU A 254 25.35 -14.25 -0.52
C LEU A 254 25.07 -14.14 -2.02
N THR A 255 24.68 -15.25 -2.62
CA THR A 255 24.22 -15.24 -4.00
C THR A 255 22.93 -14.44 -4.09
N PRO A 256 22.61 -13.82 -5.24
CA PRO A 256 21.35 -13.10 -5.42
C PRO A 256 20.10 -13.94 -5.11
N GLU A 257 20.18 -15.26 -5.36
CA GLU A 257 19.11 -16.22 -5.03
C GLU A 257 18.94 -16.41 -3.52
N GLU A 258 20.04 -16.44 -2.76
CA GLU A 258 20.01 -16.54 -1.30
C GLU A 258 19.48 -15.24 -0.66
N ASP A 259 19.86 -14.08 -1.19
CA ASP A 259 19.33 -12.78 -0.75
C ASP A 259 17.81 -12.67 -0.98
N GLU A 260 17.33 -13.13 -2.14
CA GLU A 260 15.89 -13.18 -2.46
C GLU A 260 15.15 -14.14 -1.51
N MET A 261 15.72 -15.32 -1.24
CA MET A 261 15.15 -16.29 -0.30
C MET A 261 15.08 -15.72 1.12
N ILE A 262 16.13 -15.02 1.59
CA ILE A 262 16.15 -14.37 2.91
C ILE A 262 15.10 -13.25 2.97
N ALA A 263 14.97 -12.44 1.93
CA ALA A 263 13.96 -11.39 1.87
C ALA A 263 12.53 -11.97 1.93
N ALA A 264 12.27 -13.06 1.20
CA ALA A 264 10.99 -13.77 1.22
C ALA A 264 10.68 -14.39 2.61
N LEU A 265 11.67 -15.04 3.23
CA LEU A 265 11.54 -15.61 4.58
C LEU A 265 11.32 -14.53 5.64
N THR A 266 12.01 -13.40 5.52
CA THR A 266 11.86 -12.26 6.43
C THR A 266 10.46 -11.64 6.32
N ALA A 267 9.94 -11.50 5.10
CA ALA A 267 8.56 -11.03 4.89
C ALA A 267 7.53 -11.97 5.51
N LYS A 268 7.66 -13.29 5.29
CA LYS A 268 6.80 -14.30 5.91
C LYS A 268 6.88 -14.25 7.45
N ALA A 269 8.08 -14.12 8.01
CA ALA A 269 8.28 -14.00 9.45
C ALA A 269 7.63 -12.74 10.03
N ASN A 270 7.74 -11.60 9.34
CA ASN A 270 7.10 -10.35 9.75
C ASN A 270 5.57 -10.44 9.69
N ALA A 271 5.02 -11.07 8.66
CA ALA A 271 3.58 -11.33 8.55
C ALA A 271 3.06 -12.19 9.72
N ILE A 272 3.79 -13.26 10.08
CA ILE A 272 3.45 -14.11 11.24
C ILE A 272 3.50 -13.32 12.55
N LYS A 273 4.53 -12.48 12.76
CA LYS A 273 4.61 -11.61 13.95
C LYS A 273 3.46 -10.61 14.03
N MET A 274 3.05 -10.02 12.90
CA MET A 274 1.90 -9.13 12.84
C MET A 274 0.60 -9.87 13.19
N LEU A 275 0.41 -11.06 12.64
CA LEU A 275 -0.75 -11.91 12.97
C LEU A 275 -0.78 -12.25 14.46
N GLN A 276 0.36 -12.66 15.03
CA GLN A 276 0.48 -12.97 16.46
C GLN A 276 0.14 -11.74 17.33
N SER A 277 0.64 -10.56 16.97
CA SER A 277 0.31 -9.31 17.66
C SER A 277 -1.20 -9.03 17.65
N ARG A 278 -1.86 -9.21 16.49
CA ARG A 278 -3.32 -9.04 16.37
C ARG A 278 -4.10 -10.06 17.19
N ILE A 279 -3.68 -11.33 17.20
CA ILE A 279 -4.29 -12.37 18.04
C ILE A 279 -4.16 -12.02 19.52
N ASN A 280 -2.98 -11.58 19.96
CA ASN A 280 -2.76 -11.16 21.34
C ASN A 280 -3.63 -9.97 21.74
N LEU A 281 -3.88 -9.02 20.84
CA LEU A 281 -4.82 -7.92 21.08
C LEU A 281 -6.26 -8.42 21.25
N LEU A 282 -6.70 -9.39 20.45
CA LEU A 282 -8.02 -10.02 20.61
C LEU A 282 -8.10 -10.78 21.94
N THR A 283 -7.06 -11.54 22.31
CA THR A 283 -7.00 -12.23 23.61
C THR A 283 -7.07 -11.24 24.77
N THR A 284 -6.26 -10.18 24.73
CA THR A 284 -6.28 -9.12 25.75
C THR A 284 -7.65 -8.43 25.83
N TYR A 285 -8.32 -8.23 24.69
CA TYR A 285 -9.68 -7.69 24.65
C TYR A 285 -10.67 -8.60 25.36
N LEU A 286 -10.60 -9.92 25.13
CA LEU A 286 -11.46 -10.91 25.79
C LEU A 286 -11.17 -11.05 27.28
N GLU A 287 -9.90 -10.99 27.70
CA GLU A 287 -9.50 -11.04 29.11
C GLU A 287 -9.94 -9.82 29.91
N ARG A 288 -10.06 -8.65 29.26
CA ARG A 288 -10.54 -7.39 29.87
C ARG A 288 -12.06 -7.24 29.84
N LEU A 289 -12.81 -8.27 29.45
CA LEU A 289 -14.27 -8.24 29.51
C LEU A 289 -14.77 -8.32 30.97
N PRO A 290 -15.91 -7.66 31.29
CA PRO A 290 -16.51 -7.77 32.60
C PRO A 290 -16.84 -9.24 32.98
N PRO A 291 -16.79 -9.60 34.27
CA PRO A 291 -17.09 -10.96 34.75
C PRO A 291 -18.45 -11.51 34.31
N SER A 292 -19.43 -10.63 34.05
CA SER A 292 -20.76 -10.98 33.55
C SER A 292 -20.76 -11.63 32.15
N TYR A 293 -19.78 -11.33 31.31
CA TYR A 293 -19.63 -11.92 29.97
C TYR A 293 -18.79 -13.21 29.97
N VAL A 294 -17.95 -13.41 30.98
CA VAL A 294 -17.02 -14.55 31.07
C VAL A 294 -17.62 -15.70 31.89
N ASN A 295 -18.28 -15.38 33.00
CA ASN A 295 -18.76 -16.39 33.96
C ASN A 295 -20.29 -16.51 34.03
N GLY A 296 -21.04 -15.67 33.29
CA GLY A 296 -22.51 -15.73 33.22
C GLY A 296 -23.24 -15.37 34.52
N ASP A 297 -22.51 -14.98 35.57
CA ASP A 297 -23.10 -14.57 36.84
C ASP A 297 -23.49 -13.09 36.78
N ALA A 298 -24.75 -12.81 37.09
CA ALA A 298 -25.28 -11.46 37.18
C ALA A 298 -24.76 -10.81 38.45
N THR A 299 -23.78 -9.92 38.35
CA THR A 299 -23.34 -9.10 39.48
C THR A 299 -23.72 -7.64 39.32
N ASP A 300 -24.23 -7.12 40.44
CA ASP A 300 -24.74 -5.80 40.75
C ASP A 300 -24.01 -4.63 40.07
N SER A 301 -24.83 -3.68 39.63
CA SER A 301 -24.46 -2.36 39.10
C SER A 301 -23.85 -1.44 40.16
N GLY A 302 -22.79 -1.87 40.85
CA GLY A 302 -22.31 -1.22 42.07
C GLY A 302 -20.80 -1.05 42.25
N SER A 303 -19.92 -1.72 41.49
CA SER A 303 -18.46 -1.50 41.63
C SER A 303 -17.87 -0.84 40.38
N MET A 304 -17.92 0.49 40.35
CA MET A 304 -16.95 1.28 39.59
C MET A 304 -15.59 1.12 40.29
N ASP A 305 -14.75 0.19 39.83
CA ASP A 305 -13.28 0.21 39.97
C ASP A 305 -12.68 -1.14 39.51
N ALA A 306 -12.49 -1.29 38.20
CA ALA A 306 -11.47 -2.12 37.56
C ALA A 306 -11.48 -1.87 36.05
N ASP A 307 -10.31 -1.95 35.42
CA ASP A 307 -9.99 -1.62 34.02
C ASP A 307 -10.71 -2.48 32.96
N TYR A 308 -12.04 -2.49 32.95
CA TYR A 308 -12.84 -3.26 32.01
C TYR A 308 -13.17 -2.46 30.75
N THR A 309 -13.03 -3.09 29.58
CA THR A 309 -13.38 -2.49 28.30
C THR A 309 -14.91 -2.54 28.11
N THR A 310 -15.49 -1.50 27.49
CA THR A 310 -16.93 -1.50 27.17
C THR A 310 -17.24 -2.62 26.16
N PRO A 311 -18.07 -3.62 26.51
CA PRO A 311 -18.30 -4.78 25.66
C PRO A 311 -19.16 -4.39 24.45
N SER A 312 -18.75 -4.81 23.25
CA SER A 312 -19.57 -4.66 22.04
C SER A 312 -20.00 -6.03 21.52
N THR A 313 -21.31 -6.24 21.41
CA THR A 313 -21.90 -7.52 20.97
C THR A 313 -21.61 -7.79 19.49
N THR A 314 -21.36 -6.76 18.69
CA THR A 314 -20.96 -6.86 17.29
C THR A 314 -19.59 -7.49 17.13
N VAL A 315 -18.59 -7.02 17.90
CA VAL A 315 -17.22 -7.56 17.87
C VAL A 315 -17.18 -8.97 18.42
N LEU A 316 -17.86 -9.25 19.54
CA LEU A 316 -17.94 -10.60 20.10
C LEU A 316 -18.53 -11.62 19.10
N ARG A 317 -19.59 -11.23 18.39
CA ARG A 317 -20.18 -12.06 17.33
C ARG A 317 -19.21 -12.28 16.16
N GLN A 318 -18.44 -11.26 15.78
CA GLN A 318 -17.42 -11.39 14.72
C GLN A 318 -16.28 -12.33 15.15
N ILE A 319 -15.83 -12.24 16.40
CA ILE A 319 -14.82 -13.15 16.96
C ILE A 319 -15.35 -14.60 16.95
N GLN A 320 -16.59 -14.83 17.39
CA GLN A 320 -17.20 -16.16 17.34
C GLN A 320 -17.30 -16.69 15.91
N ALA A 321 -17.68 -15.83 14.95
CA ALA A 321 -17.72 -16.19 13.54
C ALA A 321 -16.32 -16.55 13.01
N LEU A 322 -15.27 -15.82 13.39
CA LEU A 322 -13.89 -16.11 13.02
C LEU A 322 -13.45 -17.49 13.52
N VAL A 323 -13.69 -17.79 14.80
CA VAL A 323 -13.36 -19.10 15.41
C VAL A 323 -14.10 -20.22 14.70
N SER A 324 -15.41 -20.07 14.44
CA SER A 324 -16.18 -21.09 13.72
C SER A 324 -15.71 -21.32 12.27
N ARG A 325 -15.09 -20.31 11.65
CA ARG A 325 -14.56 -20.40 10.29
C ARG A 325 -13.17 -21.03 10.24
N LEU A 326 -12.37 -20.93 11.30
CA LEU A 326 -11.08 -21.62 11.38
C LEU A 326 -11.24 -23.13 11.22
N ASP A 327 -12.27 -23.70 11.85
CA ASP A 327 -12.58 -25.13 11.74
C ASP A 327 -13.05 -25.53 10.32
N LEU A 328 -13.52 -24.57 9.51
CA LEU A 328 -13.95 -24.78 8.12
C LEU A 328 -12.83 -24.61 7.10
N VAL A 329 -11.70 -24.00 7.49
CA VAL A 329 -10.50 -23.88 6.62
C VAL A 329 -9.77 -25.21 6.53
N ILE A 330 -9.96 -26.11 7.50
CA ILE A 330 -9.57 -27.51 7.38
C ILE A 330 -10.55 -28.15 6.39
N PRO A 331 -10.13 -28.55 5.18
CA PRO A 331 -11.04 -29.11 4.19
C PRO A 331 -11.74 -30.35 4.77
N SER A 332 -13.03 -30.50 4.47
CA SER A 332 -13.85 -31.61 4.98
C SER A 332 -13.33 -33.00 4.55
N ASP A 333 -12.44 -33.04 3.56
CA ASP A 333 -11.70 -34.22 3.09
C ASP A 333 -10.19 -33.99 3.26
N GLU A 334 -9.71 -34.19 4.47
CA GLU A 334 -8.29 -34.08 4.87
C GLU A 334 -7.38 -34.96 3.98
N ALA A 335 -7.84 -36.16 3.62
CA ALA A 335 -7.06 -37.10 2.81
C ALA A 335 -6.87 -36.61 1.37
N SER A 336 -7.90 -36.00 0.77
CA SER A 336 -7.78 -35.41 -0.56
C SER A 336 -6.81 -34.22 -0.59
N PHE A 337 -6.85 -33.38 0.44
CA PHE A 337 -6.00 -32.22 0.59
C PHE A 337 -4.54 -32.59 0.84
N GLU A 338 -4.26 -33.53 1.75
CA GLU A 338 -2.91 -34.04 1.98
C GLU A 338 -2.31 -34.63 0.70
N ARG A 339 -3.12 -35.35 -0.09
CA ARG A 339 -2.67 -35.94 -1.35
C ARG A 339 -2.32 -34.86 -2.38
N GLU A 340 -3.11 -33.80 -2.47
CA GLU A 340 -2.83 -32.66 -3.35
C GLU A 340 -1.56 -31.92 -2.91
N MET A 341 -1.43 -31.62 -1.62
CA MET A 341 -0.25 -30.99 -1.03
C MET A 341 1.03 -31.81 -1.28
N LEU A 342 0.96 -33.14 -1.16
CA LEU A 342 2.08 -34.03 -1.48
C LEU A 342 2.40 -34.04 -2.96
N HIS A 343 1.39 -33.96 -3.84
CA HIS A 343 1.60 -33.89 -5.28
C HIS A 343 2.32 -32.61 -5.67
N GLU A 344 1.85 -31.46 -5.17
CA GLU A 344 2.48 -30.15 -5.38
C GLU A 344 3.93 -30.13 -4.87
N ALA A 345 4.17 -30.66 -3.67
CA ALA A 345 5.52 -30.75 -3.10
C ALA A 345 6.46 -31.63 -3.95
N ASN A 346 5.96 -32.75 -4.47
CA ASN A 346 6.74 -33.62 -5.34
C ASN A 346 7.03 -32.96 -6.69
N ASP A 347 6.06 -32.24 -7.27
CA ASP A 347 6.24 -31.50 -8.53
C ASP A 347 7.30 -30.40 -8.39
N VAL A 348 7.24 -29.61 -7.31
CA VAL A 348 8.25 -28.58 -7.01
C VAL A 348 9.64 -29.22 -6.82
N ASN A 349 9.72 -30.34 -6.11
CA ASN A 349 10.98 -31.07 -5.93
C ASN A 349 11.53 -31.61 -7.25
N LEU A 350 10.67 -32.18 -8.11
CA LEU A 350 11.06 -32.68 -9.42
C LEU A 350 11.62 -31.56 -10.31
N VAL A 351 10.97 -30.39 -10.33
CA VAL A 351 11.45 -29.20 -11.04
C VAL A 351 12.79 -28.72 -10.46
N GLY A 352 12.92 -28.72 -9.13
CA GLY A 352 14.17 -28.40 -8.45
C GLY A 352 15.32 -29.34 -8.82
N LEU A 353 15.08 -30.65 -8.85
CA LEU A 353 16.05 -31.67 -9.27
C LEU A 353 16.43 -31.53 -10.74
N LEU A 354 15.47 -31.25 -11.62
CA LEU A 354 15.71 -30.98 -13.04
C LEU A 354 16.59 -29.74 -13.23
N ASN A 355 16.33 -28.67 -12.48
CA ASN A 355 17.18 -27.48 -12.47
C ASN A 355 18.60 -27.83 -11.99
N GLY A 356 18.71 -28.60 -10.89
CA GLY A 356 20.00 -29.07 -10.38
C GLY A 356 20.79 -29.92 -11.40
N ILE A 357 20.11 -30.82 -12.12
CA ILE A 357 20.72 -31.60 -13.21
C ILE A 357 21.20 -30.66 -14.32
N MET A 358 20.38 -29.70 -14.76
CA MET A 358 20.75 -28.76 -15.81
C MET A 358 21.95 -27.88 -15.40
N GLN A 359 21.98 -27.40 -14.15
CA GLN A 359 23.11 -26.68 -13.59
C GLN A 359 24.38 -27.55 -13.55
N SER A 360 24.27 -28.82 -13.13
CA SER A 360 25.39 -29.76 -13.12
C SER A 360 25.95 -30.03 -14.52
N VAL A 361 25.09 -30.12 -15.53
CA VAL A 361 25.48 -30.28 -16.94
C VAL A 361 26.18 -29.02 -17.45
N ASN A 362 25.68 -27.83 -17.08
CA ASN A 362 26.34 -26.57 -17.41
C ASN A 362 27.73 -26.46 -16.76
N GLN A 363 27.86 -26.81 -15.48
CA GLN A 363 29.14 -26.83 -14.77
C GLN A 363 30.12 -27.85 -15.40
N ALA A 364 29.66 -29.06 -15.70
CA ALA A 364 30.47 -30.09 -16.36
C ALA A 364 30.94 -29.63 -17.75
N ARG A 365 30.06 -28.97 -18.52
CA ARG A 365 30.39 -28.38 -19.82
C ARG A 365 31.47 -27.29 -19.67
N ASP A 366 31.36 -26.44 -18.66
CA ASP A 366 32.34 -25.37 -18.42
C ASP A 366 33.70 -25.90 -17.96
N VAL A 367 33.73 -26.95 -17.13
CA VAL A 367 34.96 -27.68 -16.80
C VAL A 367 35.55 -28.30 -18.06
N GLY A 368 34.74 -28.90 -18.94
CA GLY A 368 35.19 -29.44 -20.22
C GLY A 368 35.83 -28.39 -21.13
N LYS A 369 35.24 -27.19 -21.22
CA LYS A 369 35.83 -26.05 -21.95
C LYS A 369 37.18 -25.65 -21.35
N LYS A 370 37.25 -25.46 -20.03
CA LYS A 370 38.49 -25.09 -19.33
C LYS A 370 39.58 -26.15 -19.51
N PHE A 371 39.22 -27.43 -19.41
CA PHE A 371 40.14 -28.54 -19.62
C PHE A 371 40.70 -28.55 -21.05
N ASN A 372 39.84 -28.36 -22.06
CA ASN A 372 40.28 -28.31 -23.45
C ASN A 372 41.26 -27.15 -23.72
N VAL A 373 41.02 -25.98 -23.14
CA VAL A 373 41.94 -24.83 -23.21
C VAL A 373 43.30 -25.17 -22.57
N VAL A 374 43.30 -25.86 -21.42
CA VAL A 374 44.54 -26.29 -20.74
C VAL A 374 45.29 -27.35 -21.53
N GLU A 375 44.60 -28.34 -22.11
CA GLU A 375 45.25 -29.36 -22.93
C GLU A 375 45.80 -28.77 -24.24
N MET A 376 45.08 -27.85 -24.89
CA MET A 376 45.60 -27.12 -26.05
C MET A 376 46.84 -26.28 -25.70
N SER A 377 46.83 -25.56 -24.58
CA SER A 377 48.00 -24.76 -24.16
C SER A 377 49.21 -25.64 -23.81
N LYS A 378 48.98 -26.79 -23.16
CA LYS A 378 50.02 -27.79 -22.86
C LYS A 378 50.58 -28.46 -24.11
N ALA A 379 49.74 -28.79 -25.09
CA ALA A 379 50.17 -29.32 -26.39
C ALA A 379 51.00 -28.30 -27.17
N THR A 380 50.65 -27.01 -27.08
CA THR A 380 51.39 -25.91 -27.71
C THR A 380 52.74 -25.67 -27.02
N SER A 381 52.77 -25.69 -25.68
CA SER A 381 53.99 -25.58 -24.87
C SER A 381 55.00 -26.71 -25.16
N ARG A 382 54.52 -27.96 -25.33
CA ARG A 382 55.38 -29.10 -25.71
C ARG A 382 55.98 -28.98 -27.12
N ARG A 383 55.38 -28.19 -28.01
CA ARG A 383 55.81 -28.05 -29.40
C ARG A 383 56.78 -26.88 -29.63
N GLY A 384 56.87 -25.94 -28.69
CA GLY A 384 57.81 -24.80 -28.72
C GLY A 384 59.11 -25.01 -27.92
N GLY A 385 59.33 -26.20 -27.36
CA GLY A 385 60.49 -26.53 -26.51
C GLY A 385 61.58 -27.39 -27.16
N ASN A 386 61.60 -27.49 -28.50
CA ASN A 386 62.66 -28.16 -29.25
C ASN A 386 63.42 -27.18 -30.13
#